data_AF-A0A9R0JBA9-F1
#
_entry.id   AF-A0A9R0JBA9-F1
#
_cell.length_a   1.000
_cell.length_b   1.000
_cell.length_c   1.000
_cell.angle_alpha   90.00
_cell.angle_beta   90.00
_cell.angle_gamma   90.00
#
_symmetry.space_group_name_H-M   'P 1'
#
loop_
_entity.id
_entity.type
_entity.pdbx_description
1 polymer ?
#
loop_
_entity_poly.entity_id
_entity_poly.type
_entity_poly.pdbx_seq_one_letter_code
_entity_poly.pdbx_strand_id
1 'polypeptide(L)'
;MFSIFIAIAIILADGLYNFIKVSYQSILGLSKQYKQKNSDTILPSNNTSEVPTSESLSFDDQRRTQYFLKDIIPTYAAVSGYVAIAAISIGVLPLIFHQLKWYHVLVMYIVAPLLAFCNAYGAGLTDWSLASTYGKLAIFVIGGWAGASHGGIVAGLAACGVMMNIVSTASDLTQDFKTGYMTLASPRSMFVSQIIGTAMGCVISPCVFWIFYMAYPDLGLPKTQYPAPFASLYRNIALLGVEGISSLPKHCLTLCIICAIIALAINGLKDIVGEKYSRFIPIPMAMAIPFYLGGYFAIDMCLGSLILFLWEYKNKANADIYAPAVASGLICGDGIWSLPSSILALAGVKPPLCLQVVSS
;
A
#
# COMPACT_ATOMS: atom_id res chain seq x y z
N MET A 1 21.23 0.99 -1.49
CA MET A 1 20.47 0.63 -2.71
C MET A 1 20.04 -0.83 -2.73
N PHE A 2 20.93 -1.80 -2.46
CA PHE A 2 20.60 -3.23 -2.36
C PHE A 2 19.37 -3.54 -1.49
N SER A 3 19.29 -2.93 -0.30
CA SER A 3 18.22 -3.18 0.66
C SER A 3 16.82 -2.83 0.13
N ILE A 4 16.73 -1.81 -0.73
CA ILE A 4 15.46 -1.42 -1.36
C ILE A 4 14.98 -2.54 -2.28
N PHE A 5 15.83 -3.04 -3.18
CA PHE A 5 15.47 -4.12 -4.11
C PHE A 5 15.13 -5.43 -3.41
N ILE A 6 15.87 -5.77 -2.35
CA ILE A 6 15.58 -6.93 -1.52
C ILE A 6 14.20 -6.78 -0.87
N ALA A 7 13.89 -5.60 -0.32
CA ALA A 7 12.56 -5.32 0.23
C ALA A 7 11.47 -5.48 -0.82
N ILE A 8 11.65 -4.92 -2.03
CA ILE A 8 10.68 -5.06 -3.14
C ILE A 8 10.44 -6.54 -3.45
N ALA A 9 11.51 -7.33 -3.55
CA ALA A 9 11.43 -8.75 -3.89
C ALA A 9 10.66 -9.56 -2.83
N ILE A 10 10.91 -9.29 -1.53
CA ILE A 10 10.20 -9.92 -0.42
C ILE A 10 8.72 -9.52 -0.44
N ILE A 11 8.42 -8.23 -0.59
CA ILE A 11 7.05 -7.69 -0.62
C ILE A 11 6.24 -8.28 -1.77
N LEU A 12 6.81 -8.37 -2.96
CA LEU A 12 6.15 -8.97 -4.11
C LEU A 12 5.93 -10.46 -3.94
N ALA A 13 6.94 -11.19 -3.44
CA ALA A 13 6.85 -12.62 -3.24
C ALA A 13 5.75 -12.97 -2.23
N ASP A 14 5.72 -12.26 -1.10
CA ASP A 14 4.69 -12.43 -0.06
C ASP A 14 3.30 -12.03 -0.57
N GLY A 15 3.18 -10.85 -1.18
CA GLY A 15 1.92 -10.37 -1.72
C GLY A 15 1.37 -11.29 -2.81
N LEU A 16 2.22 -11.77 -3.71
CA LEU A 16 1.81 -12.68 -4.79
C LEU A 16 1.37 -14.04 -4.24
N TYR A 17 2.08 -14.59 -3.25
CA TYR A 17 1.67 -15.82 -2.58
C TYR A 17 0.26 -15.68 -1.98
N ASN A 18 0.05 -14.61 -1.21
CA ASN A 18 -1.23 -14.35 -0.55
C ASN A 18 -2.34 -14.03 -1.57
N PHE A 19 -2.04 -13.32 -2.65
CA PHE A 19 -2.98 -13.09 -3.75
C PHE A 19 -3.43 -14.40 -4.39
N ILE A 20 -2.50 -15.28 -4.74
CA ILE A 20 -2.80 -16.57 -5.35
C ILE A 20 -3.62 -17.43 -4.38
N LYS A 21 -3.21 -17.48 -3.11
CA LYS A 21 -3.92 -18.21 -2.05
C LYS A 21 -5.35 -17.73 -1.87
N VAL A 22 -5.54 -16.41 -1.67
CA VAL A 22 -6.86 -15.81 -1.47
C VAL A 22 -7.72 -16.00 -2.72
N SER A 23 -7.18 -15.74 -3.91
CA SER A 23 -7.90 -15.96 -5.17
C SER A 23 -8.33 -17.42 -5.33
N TYR A 24 -7.44 -18.38 -5.03
CA TYR A 24 -7.75 -19.80 -5.07
C TYR A 24 -8.85 -20.18 -4.09
N GLN A 25 -8.77 -19.73 -2.83
CA GLN A 25 -9.79 -19.97 -1.82
C GLN A 25 -11.14 -19.33 -2.19
N SER A 26 -11.13 -18.10 -2.71
CA SER A 26 -12.33 -17.42 -3.19
C SER A 26 -12.98 -18.16 -4.36
N ILE A 27 -12.20 -18.60 -5.36
CA ILE A 27 -12.70 -19.38 -6.50
C ILE A 27 -13.27 -20.72 -6.03
N LEU A 28 -12.60 -21.42 -5.11
CA LEU A 28 -13.10 -22.67 -4.54
C LEU A 28 -14.40 -22.45 -3.76
N GLY A 29 -14.47 -21.39 -2.95
CA GLY A 29 -15.66 -21.00 -2.19
C GLY A 29 -16.84 -20.71 -3.11
N LEU A 30 -16.63 -19.88 -4.13
CA LEU A 30 -17.61 -19.56 -5.17
C LEU A 30 -18.05 -20.82 -5.94
N SER A 31 -17.11 -21.71 -6.29
CA SER A 31 -17.41 -22.95 -7.00
C SER A 31 -18.25 -23.91 -6.15
N LYS A 32 -17.96 -24.01 -4.84
CA LYS A 32 -18.76 -24.78 -3.88
C LYS A 32 -20.16 -24.17 -3.71
N GLN A 33 -20.25 -22.86 -3.56
CA GLN A 33 -21.53 -22.15 -3.43
C GLN A 33 -22.37 -22.27 -4.70
N TYR A 34 -21.76 -22.24 -5.88
CA TYR A 34 -22.43 -22.45 -7.16
C TYR A 34 -22.91 -23.90 -7.33
N LYS A 35 -22.09 -24.89 -6.94
CA LYS A 35 -22.51 -26.30 -6.91
C LYS A 35 -23.66 -26.54 -5.93
N GLN A 36 -23.63 -25.91 -4.75
CA GLN A 36 -24.66 -26.06 -3.74
C GLN A 36 -25.98 -25.38 -4.16
N LYS A 37 -25.92 -24.20 -4.77
CA LYS A 37 -27.09 -23.51 -5.36
C LYS A 37 -27.74 -24.33 -6.49
N ASN A 38 -26.95 -25.07 -7.28
CA ASN A 38 -27.49 -26.00 -8.28
C ASN A 38 -28.07 -27.28 -7.65
N SER A 39 -27.56 -27.75 -6.51
CA SER A 39 -28.13 -28.89 -5.77
C SER A 39 -29.45 -28.55 -5.07
N ASP A 40 -29.61 -27.33 -4.54
CA ASP A 40 -30.84 -26.86 -3.89
C ASP A 40 -32.00 -26.62 -4.88
N THR A 41 -31.73 -26.68 -6.19
CA THR A 41 -32.77 -26.54 -7.23
C THR A 41 -33.42 -27.90 -7.60
N ILE A 42 -32.96 -29.04 -7.04
CA ILE A 42 -33.44 -30.36 -7.50
C ILE A 42 -34.17 -31.21 -6.44
N LEU A 43 -34.06 -31.00 -5.11
CA LEU A 43 -34.84 -31.78 -4.14
C LEU A 43 -35.17 -31.02 -2.84
N PRO A 44 -36.43 -30.98 -2.37
CA PRO A 44 -36.72 -30.63 -0.99
C PRO A 44 -36.49 -31.90 -0.15
N SER A 45 -35.35 -31.99 0.54
CA SER A 45 -35.13 -33.03 1.53
C SER A 45 -34.88 -32.40 2.89
N ASN A 46 -35.90 -32.48 3.75
CA ASN A 46 -35.73 -32.38 5.19
C ASN A 46 -34.65 -33.37 5.62
N ASN A 47 -33.50 -32.89 6.05
CA ASN A 47 -32.69 -33.57 7.06
C ASN A 47 -31.74 -32.57 7.72
N THR A 48 -32.01 -32.34 8.99
CA THR A 48 -31.06 -31.99 10.05
C THR A 48 -29.69 -32.60 9.77
N SER A 49 -28.71 -31.75 9.46
CA SER A 49 -27.31 -32.11 9.52
C SER A 49 -26.59 -30.93 10.13
N GLU A 50 -26.08 -31.18 11.32
CA GLU A 50 -25.29 -30.29 12.17
C GLU A 50 -24.20 -29.61 11.32
N VAL A 51 -24.35 -28.31 11.12
CA VAL A 51 -23.27 -27.45 10.66
C VAL A 51 -22.23 -27.43 11.79
N PRO A 52 -20.94 -27.72 11.53
CA PRO A 52 -19.93 -27.61 12.57
C PRO A 52 -19.92 -26.15 13.03
N THR A 53 -20.14 -25.96 14.33
CA THR A 53 -20.10 -24.69 15.05
C THR A 53 -18.82 -23.92 14.69
N SER A 54 -18.89 -23.05 13.68
CA SER A 54 -18.07 -21.86 13.62
C SER A 54 -18.48 -21.03 14.84
N GLU A 55 -17.50 -20.60 15.65
CA GLU A 55 -17.70 -19.65 16.75
C GLU A 55 -18.82 -18.66 16.39
N SER A 56 -19.90 -18.63 17.18
CA SER A 56 -21.04 -17.78 16.87
C SER A 56 -20.56 -16.34 16.82
N LEU A 57 -20.42 -15.79 15.61
CA LEU A 57 -20.08 -14.40 15.35
C LEU A 57 -20.87 -13.53 16.34
N SER A 58 -20.16 -12.68 17.10
CA SER A 58 -20.77 -11.78 18.07
C SER A 58 -21.93 -11.03 17.43
N PHE A 59 -23.00 -10.77 18.18
CA PHE A 59 -24.17 -10.03 17.68
C PHE A 59 -23.77 -8.71 17.00
N ASP A 60 -22.76 -8.03 17.56
CA ASP A 60 -22.20 -6.80 16.99
C ASP A 60 -21.53 -7.03 15.64
N ASP A 61 -20.81 -8.14 15.46
CA ASP A 61 -20.15 -8.46 14.20
C ASP A 61 -21.14 -8.89 13.11
N GLN A 62 -22.20 -9.60 13.49
CA GLN A 62 -23.31 -9.90 12.59
C GLN A 62 -24.00 -8.62 12.13
N ARG A 63 -24.27 -7.69 13.06
CA ARG A 63 -24.86 -6.39 12.74
C ARG A 63 -23.94 -5.59 11.81
N ARG A 64 -22.65 -5.45 12.13
CA ARG A 64 -21.68 -4.75 11.27
C ARG A 64 -21.64 -5.34 9.86
N THR A 65 -21.62 -6.67 9.76
CA THR A 65 -21.63 -7.38 8.47
C THR A 65 -22.90 -7.09 7.67
N GLN A 66 -24.08 -7.11 8.31
CA GLN A 66 -25.34 -6.80 7.63
C GLN A 66 -25.38 -5.38 7.08
N TYR A 67 -24.98 -4.38 7.86
CA TYR A 67 -24.93 -2.98 7.41
C TYR A 67 -23.92 -2.77 6.28
N PHE A 68 -22.73 -3.37 6.40
CA PHE A 68 -21.69 -3.25 5.39
C PHE A 68 -22.10 -3.87 4.04
N LEU A 69 -22.67 -5.09 4.06
CA LEU A 69 -23.07 -5.80 2.85
C LEU A 69 -24.30 -5.16 2.17
N LYS A 70 -25.22 -4.57 2.94
CA LYS A 70 -26.41 -3.91 2.40
C LYS A 70 -26.06 -2.76 1.45
N ASP A 71 -25.02 -2.00 1.80
CA ASP A 71 -24.61 -0.81 1.07
C ASP A 71 -23.36 -1.04 0.21
N ILE A 72 -23.02 -2.29 -0.10
CA ILE A 72 -21.85 -2.57 -0.93
C ILE A 72 -22.01 -2.01 -2.35
N ILE A 73 -20.89 -1.60 -2.95
CA ILE A 73 -20.86 -1.17 -4.34
C ILE A 73 -20.98 -2.42 -5.22
N PRO A 74 -21.92 -2.45 -6.18
CA PRO A 74 -22.06 -3.60 -7.05
C PRO A 74 -20.77 -3.88 -7.84
N THR A 75 -20.32 -5.13 -7.89
CA THR A 75 -19.06 -5.51 -8.55
C THR A 75 -19.03 -5.10 -10.02
N TYR A 76 -20.16 -5.16 -10.73
CA TYR A 76 -20.23 -4.72 -12.12
C TYR A 76 -19.95 -3.22 -12.27
N ALA A 77 -20.38 -2.39 -11.31
CA ALA A 77 -20.15 -0.95 -11.32
C ALA A 77 -18.67 -0.64 -11.06
N ALA A 78 -18.04 -1.37 -10.13
CA ALA A 78 -16.61 -1.25 -9.87
C ALA A 78 -15.75 -1.67 -11.07
N VAL A 79 -16.06 -2.83 -11.70
CA VAL A 79 -15.31 -3.33 -12.86
C VAL A 79 -15.51 -2.43 -14.08
N SER A 80 -16.74 -2.02 -14.38
CA SER A 80 -17.00 -1.11 -15.50
C SER A 80 -16.37 0.26 -15.30
N GLY A 81 -16.43 0.82 -14.09
CA GLY A 81 -15.75 2.06 -13.73
C GLY A 81 -14.23 1.96 -13.88
N TYR A 82 -13.64 0.86 -13.43
CA TYR A 82 -12.21 0.60 -13.60
C TYR A 82 -11.81 0.56 -15.08
N VAL A 83 -12.52 -0.22 -15.90
CA VAL A 83 -12.24 -0.34 -17.35
C VAL A 83 -12.41 1.00 -18.06
N ALA A 84 -13.45 1.75 -17.74
CA ALA A 84 -13.70 3.07 -18.33
C ALA A 84 -12.60 4.07 -17.99
N ILE A 85 -12.21 4.17 -16.72
CA ILE A 85 -11.13 5.06 -16.28
C ILE A 85 -9.78 4.62 -16.85
N ALA A 86 -9.51 3.31 -16.90
CA ALA A 86 -8.30 2.78 -17.54
C ALA A 86 -8.24 3.16 -19.03
N ALA A 87 -9.35 3.05 -19.77
CA ALA A 87 -9.42 3.47 -21.17
C ALA A 87 -9.12 4.97 -21.36
N ILE A 88 -9.68 5.81 -20.49
CA ILE A 88 -9.40 7.26 -20.49
C ILE A 88 -7.91 7.51 -20.23
N SER A 89 -7.33 6.86 -19.21
CA SER A 89 -5.91 7.00 -18.87
C SER A 89 -4.99 6.54 -20.01
N ILE A 90 -5.33 5.45 -20.71
CA ILE A 90 -4.58 4.96 -21.87
C ILE A 90 -4.55 5.99 -23.00
N GLY A 91 -5.63 6.74 -23.19
CA GLY A 91 -5.70 7.81 -24.19
C GLY A 91 -5.01 9.11 -23.75
N VAL A 92 -5.19 9.53 -22.50
CA VAL A 92 -4.77 10.86 -22.01
C VAL A 92 -3.30 10.89 -21.58
N LEU A 93 -2.81 9.85 -20.88
CA LEU A 93 -1.44 9.86 -20.34
C LEU A 93 -0.35 10.02 -21.43
N PRO A 94 -0.44 9.36 -22.61
CA PRO A 94 0.53 9.56 -23.68
C PRO A 94 0.51 10.98 -24.28
N LEU A 95 -0.59 11.73 -24.14
CA LEU A 95 -0.68 13.12 -24.61
C LEU A 95 0.06 14.07 -23.67
N ILE A 96 0.05 13.78 -22.37
CA ILE A 96 0.75 14.56 -21.35
C ILE A 96 2.24 14.18 -21.34
N PHE A 97 2.53 12.87 -21.35
CA PHE A 97 3.87 12.31 -21.32
C PHE A 97 4.12 11.50 -22.60
N HIS A 98 4.57 12.17 -23.66
CA HIS A 98 4.80 11.55 -24.98
C HIS A 98 5.70 10.31 -24.97
N GLN A 99 6.62 10.22 -23.99
CA GLN A 99 7.52 9.07 -23.81
C GLN A 99 6.77 7.84 -23.27
N LEU A 100 5.66 8.04 -22.57
CA LEU A 100 4.81 6.98 -22.02
C LEU A 100 3.75 6.55 -23.04
N LYS A 101 4.11 5.59 -23.90
CA LYS A 101 3.20 5.09 -24.94
C LYS A 101 2.00 4.33 -24.35
N TRP A 102 0.88 4.31 -25.08
CA TRP A 102 -0.39 3.69 -24.68
C TRP A 102 -0.27 2.24 -24.19
N TYR A 103 0.60 1.45 -24.82
CA TYR A 103 0.79 0.04 -24.45
C TYR A 103 1.47 -0.13 -23.09
N HIS A 104 2.33 0.80 -22.67
CA HIS A 104 2.90 0.81 -21.31
C HIS A 104 1.78 1.04 -20.29
N VAL A 105 0.89 1.99 -20.57
CA VAL A 105 -0.27 2.29 -19.72
C VAL A 105 -1.20 1.09 -19.63
N LEU A 106 -1.52 0.45 -20.76
CA LEU A 106 -2.35 -0.75 -20.78
C LEU A 106 -1.78 -1.87 -19.89
N VAL A 107 -0.50 -2.19 -20.04
CA VAL A 107 0.15 -3.24 -19.22
C VAL A 107 0.14 -2.86 -17.73
N MET A 108 0.39 -1.60 -17.39
CA MET A 108 0.31 -1.13 -16.01
C MET A 108 -1.08 -1.34 -15.42
N TYR A 109 -2.16 -0.97 -16.13
CA TYR A 109 -3.53 -1.18 -15.65
C TYR A 109 -3.91 -2.68 -15.59
N ILE A 110 -3.32 -3.56 -16.39
CA ILE A 110 -3.55 -5.00 -16.24
C ILE A 110 -2.91 -5.53 -14.94
N VAL A 111 -1.71 -5.06 -14.60
CA VAL A 111 -0.94 -5.52 -13.44
C VAL A 111 -1.32 -4.80 -12.14
N ALA A 112 -1.84 -3.57 -12.22
CA ALA A 112 -2.11 -2.72 -11.06
C ALA A 112 -3.05 -3.34 -10.01
N PRO A 113 -4.15 -4.04 -10.35
CA PRO A 113 -5.03 -4.66 -9.35
C PRO A 113 -4.32 -5.70 -8.48
N LEU A 114 -3.41 -6.48 -9.08
CA LEU A 114 -2.58 -7.44 -8.36
C LEU A 114 -1.68 -6.73 -7.35
N LEU A 115 -0.96 -5.68 -7.78
CA LEU A 115 -0.08 -4.92 -6.90
C LEU A 115 -0.85 -4.14 -5.82
N ALA A 116 -2.03 -3.62 -6.17
CA ALA A 116 -2.93 -2.94 -5.26
C ALA A 116 -3.41 -3.90 -4.16
N PHE A 117 -3.79 -5.14 -4.51
CA PHE A 117 -4.11 -6.16 -3.53
C PHE A 117 -2.93 -6.48 -2.61
N CYS A 118 -1.74 -6.72 -3.18
CA CYS A 118 -0.54 -7.01 -2.38
C CYS A 118 -0.24 -5.89 -1.39
N ASN A 119 -0.36 -4.63 -1.81
CA ASN A 119 -0.14 -3.49 -0.93
C ASN A 119 -1.23 -3.34 0.13
N ALA A 120 -2.50 -3.47 -0.23
CA ALA A 120 -3.61 -3.37 0.72
C ALA A 120 -3.55 -4.50 1.77
N TYR A 121 -3.16 -5.71 1.35
CA TYR A 121 -2.91 -6.84 2.25
C TYR A 121 -1.72 -6.58 3.17
N GLY A 122 -0.59 -6.12 2.61
CA GLY A 122 0.60 -5.75 3.38
C GLY A 122 0.28 -4.67 4.41
N ALA A 123 -0.41 -3.61 3.99
CA ALA A 123 -0.88 -2.54 4.86
C ALA A 123 -1.85 -3.04 5.92
N GLY A 124 -2.73 -3.99 5.59
CA GLY A 124 -3.62 -4.62 6.58
C GLY A 124 -2.87 -5.44 7.64
N LEU A 125 -1.71 -6.01 7.30
CA LEU A 125 -0.88 -6.77 8.24
C LEU A 125 0.07 -5.90 9.07
N THR A 126 0.61 -4.84 8.47
CA THR A 126 1.72 -4.06 9.05
C THR A 126 1.33 -2.62 9.38
N ASP A 127 0.09 -2.23 9.12
CA ASP A 127 -0.43 -0.86 9.21
C ASP A 127 0.39 0.15 8.38
N TRP A 128 0.96 -0.32 7.27
CA TRP A 128 1.88 0.49 6.46
C TRP A 128 1.72 0.28 4.95
N SER A 129 1.50 1.37 4.22
CA SER A 129 1.44 1.37 2.75
C SER A 129 2.83 1.44 2.12
N LEU A 130 3.14 0.48 1.26
CA LEU A 130 4.39 0.38 0.49
C LEU A 130 4.22 0.92 -0.94
N ALA A 131 3.26 1.81 -1.17
CA ALA A 131 2.95 2.37 -2.50
C ALA A 131 4.20 2.94 -3.21
N SER A 132 5.08 3.63 -2.48
CA SER A 132 6.34 4.18 -3.01
C SER A 132 7.28 3.10 -3.57
N THR A 133 7.26 1.90 -2.97
CA THR A 133 8.05 0.74 -3.42
C THR A 133 7.52 0.19 -4.74
N TYR A 134 6.20 0.02 -4.86
CA TYR A 134 5.57 -0.41 -6.12
C TYR A 134 5.72 0.64 -7.23
N GLY A 135 5.67 1.93 -6.88
CA GLY A 135 6.00 3.01 -7.80
C GLY A 135 7.43 2.89 -8.35
N LYS A 136 8.42 2.66 -7.48
CA LYS A 136 9.81 2.43 -7.90
C LYS A 136 9.94 1.21 -8.83
N LEU A 137 9.19 0.13 -8.59
CA LEU A 137 9.16 -0.99 -9.52
C LEU A 137 8.64 -0.59 -10.91
N ALA A 138 7.59 0.23 -10.97
CA ALA A 138 7.09 0.74 -12.25
C ALA A 138 8.15 1.55 -13.01
N ILE A 139 9.03 2.27 -12.31
CA ILE A 139 10.19 2.94 -12.92
C ILE A 139 11.11 1.93 -13.60
N PHE A 140 11.49 0.85 -12.92
CA PHE A 140 12.41 -0.14 -13.49
C PHE A 140 11.80 -0.86 -14.69
N VAL A 141 10.53 -1.25 -14.59
CA VAL A 141 9.85 -2.00 -15.66
C VAL A 141 9.60 -1.10 -16.87
N ILE A 142 8.94 0.04 -16.68
CA ILE A 142 8.54 0.92 -17.80
C ILE A 142 9.69 1.78 -18.29
N GLY A 143 10.52 2.32 -17.39
CA GLY A 143 11.68 3.11 -17.76
C GLY A 143 12.73 2.27 -18.48
N GLY A 144 13.01 1.05 -18.00
CA GLY A 144 13.87 0.10 -18.69
C GLY A 144 13.31 -0.33 -20.05
N TRP A 145 11.99 -0.57 -20.15
CA TRP A 145 11.35 -0.95 -21.41
C TRP A 145 11.34 0.18 -22.45
N ALA A 146 11.07 1.42 -22.04
CA ALA A 146 11.12 2.58 -22.93
C ALA A 146 12.56 2.87 -23.40
N GLY A 147 13.56 2.59 -22.56
CA GLY A 147 14.99 2.74 -22.87
C GLY A 147 15.47 4.19 -22.87
N ALA A 148 16.79 4.38 -22.77
CA ALA A 148 17.40 5.70 -22.62
C ALA A 148 17.15 6.61 -23.82
N SER A 149 17.21 6.04 -25.02
CA SER A 149 17.07 6.74 -26.29
C SER A 149 15.66 7.29 -26.55
N HIS A 150 14.63 6.77 -25.88
CA HIS A 150 13.24 7.22 -26.03
C HIS A 150 12.70 7.94 -24.79
N GLY A 151 13.59 8.46 -23.93
CA GLY A 151 13.19 9.21 -22.75
C GLY A 151 12.60 8.35 -21.63
N GLY A 152 13.12 7.13 -21.45
CA GLY A 152 12.65 6.19 -20.43
C GLY A 152 12.67 6.72 -18.99
N ILE A 153 13.47 7.74 -18.69
CA ILE A 153 13.47 8.40 -17.36
C ILE A 153 12.10 9.04 -17.11
N VAL A 154 11.59 9.81 -18.07
CA VAL A 154 10.30 10.50 -17.96
C VAL A 154 9.17 9.48 -17.99
N ALA A 155 9.23 8.49 -18.88
CA ALA A 155 8.22 7.43 -18.95
C ALA A 155 8.15 6.63 -17.64
N GLY A 156 9.30 6.27 -17.06
CA GLY A 156 9.40 5.55 -15.79
C GLY A 156 8.87 6.37 -14.61
N LEU A 157 9.20 7.66 -14.52
CA LEU A 157 8.69 8.55 -13.47
C LEU A 157 7.18 8.79 -13.59
N ALA A 158 6.65 8.95 -14.81
CA ALA A 158 5.21 9.05 -15.03
C ALA A 158 4.50 7.74 -14.63
N ALA A 159 5.04 6.60 -15.05
CA ALA A 159 4.56 5.28 -14.65
C ALA A 159 4.58 5.07 -13.13
N CYS A 160 5.62 5.53 -12.45
CA CYS A 160 5.72 5.54 -11.00
C CYS A 160 4.57 6.30 -10.36
N GLY A 161 4.29 7.52 -10.83
CA GLY A 161 3.20 8.34 -10.31
C GLY A 161 1.85 7.63 -10.45
N VAL A 162 1.57 7.08 -11.63
CA VAL A 162 0.31 6.33 -11.89
C VAL A 162 0.20 5.12 -10.97
N MET A 163 1.23 4.28 -10.91
CA MET A 163 1.21 3.05 -10.10
C MET A 163 1.10 3.36 -8.60
N MET A 164 1.86 4.34 -8.11
CA MET A 164 1.83 4.74 -6.71
C MET A 164 0.44 5.23 -6.29
N ASN A 165 -0.24 6.02 -7.12
CA ASN A 165 -1.61 6.47 -6.83
C ASN A 165 -2.59 5.30 -6.78
N ILE A 166 -2.58 4.40 -7.78
CA ILE A 166 -3.51 3.26 -7.79
C ILE A 166 -3.33 2.39 -6.55
N VAL A 167 -2.08 2.08 -6.20
CA VAL A 167 -1.74 1.17 -5.11
C VAL A 167 -1.95 1.80 -3.73
N SER A 168 -1.67 3.11 -3.59
CA SER A 168 -1.98 3.85 -2.34
C SER A 168 -3.48 3.95 -2.13
N THR A 169 -4.23 4.45 -3.12
CA THR A 169 -5.67 4.65 -2.99
C THR A 169 -6.41 3.36 -2.69
N ALA A 170 -5.98 2.22 -3.23
CA ALA A 170 -6.57 0.92 -2.90
C ALA A 170 -6.34 0.50 -1.44
N SER A 171 -5.14 0.77 -0.90
CA SER A 171 -4.81 0.52 0.51
C SER A 171 -5.60 1.44 1.44
N ASP A 172 -5.58 2.75 1.15
CA ASP A 172 -6.26 3.76 1.96
C ASP A 172 -7.77 3.50 2.00
N LEU A 173 -8.38 3.19 0.85
CA LEU A 173 -9.81 2.84 0.77
C LEU A 173 -10.15 1.55 1.55
N THR A 174 -9.21 0.60 1.65
CA THR A 174 -9.39 -0.62 2.46
C THR A 174 -9.42 -0.28 3.95
N GLN A 175 -8.54 0.62 4.41
CA GLN A 175 -8.53 1.12 5.78
C GLN A 175 -9.79 1.95 6.10
N ASP A 176 -10.23 2.77 5.15
CA ASP A 176 -11.48 3.52 5.24
C ASP A 176 -12.66 2.56 5.39
N PHE A 177 -12.79 1.55 4.51
CA PHE A 177 -13.85 0.56 4.63
C PHE A 177 -13.80 -0.23 5.93
N LYS A 178 -12.62 -0.51 6.47
CA LYS A 178 -12.49 -1.14 7.80
C LYS A 178 -13.02 -0.20 8.89
N THR A 179 -12.68 1.08 8.84
CA THR A 179 -13.20 2.10 9.76
C THR A 179 -14.71 2.24 9.64
N GLY A 180 -15.24 2.26 8.41
CA GLY A 180 -16.68 2.28 8.14
C GLY A 180 -17.40 1.05 8.70
N TYR A 181 -16.82 -0.14 8.50
CA TYR A 181 -17.33 -1.38 9.08
C TYR A 181 -17.40 -1.31 10.62
N MET A 182 -16.37 -0.77 11.28
CA MET A 182 -16.34 -0.64 12.74
C MET A 182 -17.32 0.41 13.27
N THR A 183 -17.53 1.49 12.52
CA THR A 183 -18.39 2.64 12.88
C THR A 183 -19.82 2.52 12.37
N LEU A 184 -20.17 1.44 11.66
CA LEU A 184 -21.45 1.26 10.96
C LEU A 184 -21.73 2.35 9.89
N ALA A 185 -20.69 3.00 9.38
CA ALA A 185 -20.82 3.97 8.30
C ALA A 185 -21.03 3.25 6.94
N SER A 186 -21.80 3.89 6.05
CA SER A 186 -22.12 3.33 4.74
C SER A 186 -20.90 3.31 3.81
N PRO A 187 -20.48 2.15 3.26
CA PRO A 187 -19.36 2.05 2.32
C PRO A 187 -19.53 2.92 1.07
N ARG A 188 -20.77 3.08 0.58
CA ARG A 188 -21.08 3.99 -0.54
C ARG A 188 -20.75 5.44 -0.21
N SER A 189 -21.11 5.89 0.99
CA SER A 189 -20.81 7.26 1.41
C SER A 189 -19.31 7.49 1.50
N MET A 190 -18.54 6.53 2.03
CA MET A 190 -17.08 6.61 2.07
C MET A 190 -16.46 6.69 0.68
N PHE A 191 -16.92 5.85 -0.25
CA PHE A 191 -16.45 5.87 -1.64
C PHE A 191 -16.76 7.19 -2.35
N VAL A 192 -17.98 7.73 -2.17
CA VAL A 192 -18.36 9.03 -2.75
C VAL A 192 -17.51 10.16 -2.15
N SER A 193 -17.28 10.16 -0.84
CA SER A 193 -16.38 11.11 -0.19
C SER A 193 -14.96 11.04 -0.75
N GLN A 194 -14.45 9.83 -1.02
CA GLN A 194 -13.14 9.64 -1.63
C GLN A 194 -13.07 10.21 -3.05
N ILE A 195 -14.12 10.05 -3.85
CA ILE A 195 -14.21 10.65 -5.19
C ILE A 195 -14.19 12.19 -5.08
N ILE A 196 -14.98 12.76 -4.18
CA ILE A 196 -15.04 14.22 -3.97
C ILE A 196 -13.67 14.74 -3.52
N GLY A 197 -13.05 14.10 -2.54
CA GLY A 197 -11.72 14.46 -2.04
C GLY A 197 -10.65 14.37 -3.13
N THR A 198 -10.70 13.31 -3.96
CA THR A 198 -9.79 13.15 -5.11
C THR A 198 -10.01 14.27 -6.14
N ALA A 199 -11.26 14.58 -6.48
CA ALA A 199 -11.58 15.65 -7.43
C ALA A 199 -11.10 17.02 -6.93
N MET A 200 -11.29 17.32 -5.64
CA MET A 200 -10.74 18.53 -5.02
C MET A 200 -9.20 18.54 -5.07
N GLY A 201 -8.56 17.41 -4.76
CA GLY A 201 -7.10 17.25 -4.83
C GLY A 201 -6.53 17.45 -6.23
N CYS A 202 -7.24 17.02 -7.27
CA CYS A 202 -6.85 17.24 -8.67
C CYS A 202 -6.82 18.72 -9.05
N VAL A 203 -7.55 19.59 -8.35
CA VAL A 203 -7.54 21.05 -8.59
C VAL A 203 -6.59 21.76 -7.63
N ILE A 204 -6.72 21.50 -6.33
CA ILE A 204 -5.97 22.21 -5.30
C ILE A 204 -4.47 21.93 -5.39
N SER A 205 -4.07 20.66 -5.55
CA SER A 205 -2.64 20.29 -5.53
C SER A 205 -1.84 20.92 -6.68
N PRO A 206 -2.30 20.89 -7.95
CA PRO A 206 -1.61 21.61 -9.03
C PRO A 206 -1.62 23.13 -8.83
N CYS A 207 -2.70 23.73 -8.32
CA CYS A 207 -2.75 25.16 -8.04
C CYS A 207 -1.72 25.58 -7.00
N VAL A 208 -1.60 24.85 -5.89
CA VAL A 208 -0.60 25.10 -4.86
C VAL A 208 0.80 24.92 -5.42
N PHE A 209 1.05 23.82 -6.15
CA PHE A 209 2.34 23.59 -6.80
C PHE A 209 2.69 24.72 -7.77
N TRP A 210 1.73 25.21 -8.56
CA TRP A 210 1.93 26.30 -9.51
C TRP A 210 2.33 27.61 -8.81
N ILE A 211 1.71 27.94 -7.67
CA ILE A 211 2.08 29.11 -6.87
C ILE A 211 3.54 29.01 -6.42
N PHE A 212 3.96 27.87 -5.87
CA PHE A 212 5.34 27.65 -5.46
C PHE A 212 6.31 27.72 -6.65
N TYR A 213 5.93 27.11 -7.77
CA TYR A 213 6.74 27.09 -8.99
C TYR A 213 6.95 28.49 -9.58
N MET A 214 5.95 29.37 -9.51
CA MET A 214 6.06 30.77 -9.95
C MET A 214 6.77 31.67 -8.92
N ALA A 215 6.59 31.41 -7.62
CA ALA A 215 7.14 32.23 -6.56
C ALA A 215 8.65 31.99 -6.34
N TYR A 216 9.13 30.77 -6.56
CA TYR A 216 10.51 30.36 -6.30
C TYR A 216 11.17 29.83 -7.58
N PRO A 217 11.97 30.66 -8.29
CA PRO A 217 12.66 30.25 -9.51
C PRO A 217 13.67 29.11 -9.29
N ASP A 218 14.11 28.92 -8.05
CA ASP A 218 15.10 27.95 -7.60
C ASP A 218 14.47 26.74 -6.86
N LEU A 219 13.14 26.58 -7.00
CA LEU A 219 12.39 25.47 -6.42
C LEU A 219 12.98 24.11 -6.85
N GLY A 220 13.28 23.27 -5.86
CA GLY A 220 13.75 21.92 -6.07
C GLY A 220 15.25 21.77 -6.31
N LEU A 221 16.01 22.87 -6.45
CA LEU A 221 17.46 22.81 -6.61
C LEU A 221 18.17 22.46 -5.29
N PRO A 222 19.34 21.78 -5.35
CA PRO A 222 20.11 21.52 -4.14
C PRO A 222 20.58 22.82 -3.49
N LYS A 223 20.53 22.90 -2.15
CA LYS A 223 20.98 24.04 -1.33
C LYS A 223 20.14 25.33 -1.44
N THR A 224 18.91 25.24 -1.92
CA THR A 224 17.95 26.36 -1.91
C THR A 224 17.04 26.31 -0.69
N GLN A 225 16.15 27.29 -0.55
CA GLN A 225 15.17 27.34 0.55
C GLN A 225 14.18 26.17 0.50
N TYR A 226 13.86 25.69 -0.71
CA TYR A 226 12.93 24.57 -0.93
C TYR A 226 13.58 23.49 -1.80
N PRO A 227 14.53 22.70 -1.25
CA PRO A 227 15.13 21.60 -1.98
C PRO A 227 14.11 20.47 -2.16
N ALA A 228 14.18 19.76 -3.29
CA ALA A 228 13.34 18.59 -3.57
C ALA A 228 14.19 17.29 -3.49
N PRO A 229 14.56 16.83 -2.28
CA PRO A 229 15.44 15.68 -2.10
C PRO A 229 14.84 14.41 -2.72
N PHE A 230 13.52 14.21 -2.57
CA PHE A 230 12.82 13.09 -3.18
C PHE A 230 12.83 13.18 -4.71
N ALA A 231 12.69 14.35 -5.33
CA ALA A 231 12.75 14.46 -6.79
C ALA A 231 14.13 13.99 -7.32
N SER A 232 15.21 14.39 -6.64
CA SER A 232 16.57 13.94 -6.96
C SER A 232 16.73 12.43 -6.78
N LEU A 233 16.21 11.87 -5.68
CA LEU A 233 16.23 10.43 -5.41
C LEU A 233 15.50 9.64 -6.51
N TYR A 234 14.28 10.01 -6.84
CA TYR A 234 13.46 9.32 -7.85
C TYR A 234 14.06 9.46 -9.25
N ARG A 235 14.65 10.62 -9.59
CA ARG A 235 15.41 10.80 -10.83
C ARG A 235 16.59 9.84 -10.92
N ASN A 236 17.37 9.68 -9.85
CA ASN A 236 18.49 8.75 -9.81
C ASN A 236 18.04 7.29 -9.93
N ILE A 237 16.92 6.93 -9.31
CA ILE A 237 16.30 5.60 -9.48
C ILE A 237 15.87 5.39 -10.93
N ALA A 238 15.31 6.41 -11.58
CA ALA A 238 14.91 6.34 -12.98
C ALA A 238 16.08 6.23 -13.95
N LEU A 239 17.18 6.94 -13.71
CA LEU A 239 18.44 6.76 -14.44
C LEU A 239 18.90 5.29 -14.36
N LEU A 240 18.98 4.75 -13.15
CA LEU A 240 19.39 3.37 -12.92
C LEU A 240 18.42 2.34 -13.53
N GLY A 241 17.11 2.64 -13.53
CA GLY A 241 16.12 1.78 -14.17
C GLY A 241 16.24 1.73 -15.69
N VAL A 242 16.64 2.83 -16.30
CA VAL A 242 16.82 2.97 -17.75
C VAL A 242 18.14 2.34 -18.23
N GLU A 243 19.21 2.44 -17.43
CA GLU A 243 20.47 1.74 -17.70
C GLU A 243 20.36 0.22 -17.55
N GLY A 244 19.32 -0.25 -16.85
CA GLY A 244 18.91 -1.64 -16.79
C GLY A 244 19.66 -2.48 -15.75
N ILE A 245 19.44 -3.79 -15.81
CA ILE A 245 19.91 -4.77 -14.81
C ILE A 245 21.44 -4.81 -14.71
N SER A 246 22.13 -4.43 -15.79
CA SER A 246 23.60 -4.37 -15.86
C SER A 246 24.22 -3.27 -14.99
N SER A 247 23.47 -2.21 -14.68
CA SER A 247 23.88 -1.16 -13.73
C SER A 247 23.56 -1.50 -12.28
N LEU A 248 22.80 -2.58 -12.02
CA LEU A 248 22.60 -3.02 -10.64
C LEU A 248 23.91 -3.59 -10.08
N PRO A 249 24.17 -3.38 -8.77
CA PRO A 249 25.37 -3.92 -8.15
C PRO A 249 25.50 -5.45 -8.30
N LYS A 250 26.74 -5.95 -8.38
CA LYS A 250 27.03 -7.40 -8.50
C LYS A 250 26.28 -8.20 -7.41
N HIS A 251 25.65 -9.29 -7.81
CA HIS A 251 24.81 -10.18 -6.99
C HIS A 251 23.49 -9.61 -6.45
N CYS A 252 23.10 -8.37 -6.78
CA CYS A 252 21.83 -7.80 -6.29
C CYS A 252 20.62 -8.63 -6.74
N LEU A 253 20.57 -9.04 -8.00
CA LEU A 253 19.49 -9.88 -8.54
C LEU A 253 19.44 -11.26 -7.86
N THR A 254 20.61 -11.88 -7.68
CA THR A 254 20.74 -13.18 -7.00
C THR A 254 20.20 -13.11 -5.57
N LEU A 255 20.56 -12.06 -4.82
CA LEU A 255 20.03 -11.83 -3.47
C LEU A 255 18.52 -11.59 -3.47
N CYS A 256 18.00 -10.82 -4.43
CA CYS A 256 16.55 -10.61 -4.55
C CYS A 256 15.80 -11.93 -4.78
N ILE A 257 16.31 -12.79 -5.67
CA ILE A 257 15.73 -14.10 -5.96
C ILE A 257 15.80 -15.00 -4.72
N ILE A 258 16.94 -15.07 -4.03
CA ILE A 258 17.10 -15.86 -2.81
C ILE A 258 16.11 -15.39 -1.74
N CYS A 259 16.04 -14.08 -1.48
CA CYS A 259 15.11 -13.52 -0.49
C CYS A 259 13.64 -13.73 -0.88
N ALA A 260 13.29 -13.64 -2.16
CA ALA A 260 11.94 -13.96 -2.64
C ALA A 260 11.59 -15.43 -2.41
N ILE A 261 12.49 -16.36 -2.71
CA ILE A 261 12.30 -17.80 -2.44
C ILE A 261 12.13 -18.04 -0.93
N ILE A 262 12.96 -17.39 -0.10
CA ILE A 262 12.84 -17.48 1.37
C ILE A 262 11.47 -16.97 1.83
N ALA A 263 10.99 -15.84 1.32
CA ALA A 263 9.68 -15.30 1.65
C ALA A 263 8.54 -16.27 1.28
N LEU A 264 8.60 -16.88 0.09
CA LEU A 264 7.65 -17.91 -0.34
C LEU A 264 7.70 -19.14 0.57
N ALA A 265 8.90 -19.59 0.94
CA ALA A 265 9.10 -20.73 1.82
C ALA A 265 8.57 -20.46 3.24
N ILE A 266 8.76 -19.25 3.78
CA ILE A 266 8.22 -18.85 5.09
C ILE A 266 6.69 -18.87 5.07
N ASN A 267 6.06 -18.33 4.03
CA ASN A 267 4.60 -18.36 3.90
C ASN A 267 4.05 -19.78 3.71
N GLY A 268 4.70 -20.59 2.86
CA GLY A 268 4.35 -21.99 2.70
C GLY A 268 4.48 -22.77 4.01
N LEU A 269 5.55 -22.54 4.77
CA LEU A 269 5.74 -23.15 6.07
C LEU A 269 4.66 -22.70 7.05
N LYS A 270 4.34 -21.41 7.11
CA LYS A 270 3.28 -20.85 7.96
C LYS A 270 1.91 -21.48 7.70
N ASP A 271 1.61 -21.80 6.45
CA ASP A 271 0.34 -22.39 6.06
C ASP A 271 0.25 -23.90 6.33
N ILE A 272 1.38 -24.62 6.28
CA ILE A 272 1.45 -26.05 6.57
C ILE A 272 1.47 -26.30 8.08
N VAL A 273 2.16 -25.42 8.80
CA VAL A 273 2.37 -25.52 10.24
C VAL A 273 1.13 -24.96 10.94
N GLY A 274 0.33 -25.85 11.54
CA GLY A 274 -0.95 -25.50 12.16
C GLY A 274 -0.88 -24.33 13.16
N GLU A 275 -2.04 -23.72 13.46
CA GLU A 275 -2.16 -22.41 14.11
C GLU A 275 -1.26 -22.21 15.35
N LYS A 276 -1.11 -23.25 16.17
CA LYS A 276 -0.28 -23.25 17.39
C LYS A 276 1.18 -22.88 17.16
N TYR A 277 1.75 -23.28 16.02
CA TYR A 277 3.16 -23.03 15.68
C TYR A 277 3.32 -21.89 14.68
N SER A 278 2.26 -21.56 13.91
CA SER A 278 2.25 -20.43 12.97
C SER A 278 2.56 -19.08 13.63
N ARG A 279 2.24 -18.91 14.92
CA ARG A 279 2.48 -17.68 15.69
C ARG A 279 3.96 -17.32 15.85
N PHE A 280 4.86 -18.30 15.77
CA PHE A 280 6.31 -18.09 15.91
C PHE A 280 7.00 -17.85 14.57
N ILE A 281 6.30 -18.03 13.45
CA ILE A 281 6.86 -17.86 12.11
C ILE A 281 6.78 -16.38 11.74
N PRO A 282 7.91 -15.73 11.36
CA PRO A 282 7.91 -14.32 11.02
C PRO A 282 7.07 -14.05 9.77
N ILE A 283 6.56 -12.83 9.67
CA ILE A 283 5.81 -12.37 8.50
C ILE A 283 6.79 -11.71 7.53
N PRO A 284 7.01 -12.25 6.31
CA PRO A 284 7.97 -11.69 5.37
C PRO A 284 7.69 -10.22 5.02
N MET A 285 6.42 -9.83 4.87
CA MET A 285 6.01 -8.43 4.70
C MET A 285 6.56 -7.50 5.79
N ALA A 286 6.43 -7.89 7.06
CA ALA A 286 6.92 -7.08 8.19
C ALA A 286 8.46 -7.00 8.21
N MET A 287 9.14 -8.10 7.84
CA MET A 287 10.60 -8.11 7.72
C MET A 287 11.12 -7.17 6.62
N ALA A 288 10.33 -6.88 5.58
CA ALA A 288 10.76 -6.04 4.47
C ALA A 288 10.83 -4.54 4.81
N ILE A 289 10.05 -4.07 5.81
CA ILE A 289 9.94 -2.65 6.15
C ILE A 289 11.29 -2.06 6.62
N PRO A 290 12.04 -2.69 7.55
CA PRO A 290 13.35 -2.17 7.96
C PRO A 290 14.40 -2.20 6.85
N PHE A 291 14.34 -3.17 5.93
CA PHE A 291 15.22 -3.18 4.75
C PHE A 291 14.94 -2.00 3.81
N TYR A 292 13.71 -1.49 3.81
CA TYR A 292 13.32 -0.35 3.00
C TYR A 292 13.67 0.99 3.65
N LEU A 293 13.27 1.19 4.90
CA LEU A 293 13.35 2.50 5.58
C LEU A 293 14.62 2.67 6.44
N GLY A 294 15.22 1.57 6.87
CA GLY A 294 16.39 1.56 7.75
C GLY A 294 16.15 0.74 9.02
N GLY A 295 17.25 0.28 9.62
CA GLY A 295 17.21 -0.57 10.82
C GLY A 295 16.68 0.14 12.07
N TYR A 296 16.72 1.47 12.13
CA TYR A 296 16.19 2.23 13.27
C TYR A 296 14.69 2.00 13.48
N PHE A 297 13.92 1.89 12.38
CA PHE A 297 12.50 1.56 12.46
C PHE A 297 12.23 0.22 13.15
N ALA A 298 13.10 -0.79 12.96
CA ALA A 298 12.94 -2.06 13.65
C ALA A 298 13.11 -1.90 15.17
N ILE A 299 14.00 -1.02 15.60
CA ILE A 299 14.24 -0.71 17.02
C ILE A 299 13.02 0.00 17.60
N ASP A 300 12.49 1.01 16.90
CA ASP A 300 11.32 1.77 17.35
C ASP A 300 10.07 0.89 17.45
N MET A 301 9.82 0.04 16.44
CA MET A 301 8.72 -0.93 16.46
C MET A 301 8.87 -1.95 17.60
N CYS A 302 10.10 -2.41 17.87
CA CYS A 302 10.39 -3.33 18.97
C CYS A 302 10.08 -2.68 20.32
N LEU A 303 10.52 -1.43 20.51
CA LEU A 303 10.28 -0.67 21.73
C LEU A 303 8.78 -0.41 21.95
N GLY A 304 8.06 0.02 20.91
CA GLY A 304 6.61 0.22 20.96
C GLY A 304 5.86 -1.08 21.28
N SER A 305 6.27 -2.19 20.66
CA SER A 305 5.68 -3.51 20.92
C SER A 305 5.94 -3.99 22.34
N LEU A 306 7.14 -3.72 22.89
CA LEU A 306 7.48 -4.06 24.28
C LEU A 306 6.63 -3.26 25.27
N ILE A 307 6.43 -1.96 25.02
CA ILE A 307 5.56 -1.11 25.86
C ILE A 307 4.13 -1.65 25.84
N LEU A 308 3.59 -1.98 24.66
CA LEU A 308 2.27 -2.56 24.53
C LEU A 308 2.17 -3.90 25.25
N PHE A 309 3.16 -4.78 25.08
CA PHE A 309 3.20 -6.09 25.72
C PHE A 309 3.20 -5.98 27.25
N LEU A 310 4.01 -5.08 27.82
CA LEU A 310 4.04 -4.84 29.27
C LEU A 310 2.72 -4.26 29.79
N TRP A 311 2.05 -3.42 28.99
CA TRP A 311 0.74 -2.87 29.32
C TRP A 311 -0.35 -3.95 29.28
N GLU A 312 -0.39 -4.77 28.22
CA GLU A 312 -1.31 -5.91 28.10
C GLU A 312 -1.12 -6.91 29.24
N TYR A 313 0.13 -7.19 29.62
CA TYR A 313 0.46 -8.07 30.74
C TYR A 313 -0.10 -7.54 32.07
N LYS A 314 -0.08 -6.22 32.27
CA LYS A 314 -0.57 -5.59 33.50
C LYS A 314 -2.10 -5.42 33.50
N ASN A 315 -2.69 -5.00 32.39
CA ASN A 315 -4.12 -4.80 32.25
C ASN A 315 -4.56 -4.82 30.79
N LYS A 316 -4.94 -6.01 30.31
CA LYS A 316 -5.39 -6.24 28.95
C LYS A 316 -6.60 -5.39 28.54
N ALA A 317 -7.63 -5.31 29.40
CA ALA A 317 -8.85 -4.56 29.07
C ALA A 317 -8.58 -3.06 28.89
N ASN A 318 -7.63 -2.50 29.65
CA ASN A 318 -7.23 -1.11 29.51
C ASN A 318 -6.36 -0.90 28.26
N ALA A 319 -5.42 -1.80 27.98
CA ALA A 319 -4.58 -1.74 26.79
C ALA A 319 -5.42 -1.79 25.50
N ASP A 320 -6.38 -2.72 25.41
CA ASP A 320 -7.24 -2.89 24.23
C ASP A 320 -8.05 -1.61 23.89
N ILE A 321 -8.41 -0.81 24.89
CA ILE A 321 -9.20 0.42 24.73
C ILE A 321 -8.31 1.64 24.44
N TYR A 322 -7.21 1.80 25.20
CA TYR A 322 -6.44 3.05 25.22
C TYR A 322 -5.16 3.00 24.39
N ALA A 323 -4.60 1.84 24.11
CA ALA A 323 -3.35 1.75 23.35
C ALA A 323 -3.45 2.38 21.96
N PRO A 324 -4.52 2.16 21.15
CA PRO A 324 -4.66 2.85 19.87
C PRO A 324 -4.74 4.37 20.01
N ALA A 325 -5.41 4.87 21.06
CA ALA A 325 -5.53 6.30 21.32
C ALA A 325 -4.19 6.93 21.73
N VAL A 326 -3.41 6.26 22.57
CA VAL A 326 -2.07 6.72 22.97
C VAL A 326 -1.11 6.69 21.79
N ALA A 327 -1.10 5.60 21.00
CA ALA A 327 -0.27 5.49 19.81
C ALA A 327 -0.60 6.59 18.79
N SER A 328 -1.88 6.82 18.51
CA SER A 328 -2.35 7.93 17.65
C SER A 328 -1.92 9.29 18.21
N GLY A 329 -2.03 9.49 19.52
CA GLY A 329 -1.58 10.71 20.19
C GLY A 329 -0.08 10.97 20.07
N LEU A 330 0.77 9.94 20.18
CA LEU A 330 2.21 10.05 19.99
C LEU A 330 2.58 10.41 18.54
N ILE A 331 1.93 9.76 17.56
CA ILE A 331 2.12 10.08 16.12
C ILE A 331 1.66 11.51 15.81
N CYS A 332 0.49 11.90 16.31
CA CYS A 332 -0.05 13.24 16.14
C CYS A 332 0.85 14.30 16.83
N GLY A 333 1.38 13.98 18.00
CA GLY A 333 2.30 14.85 18.75
C GLY A 333 3.57 15.17 17.97
N ASP A 334 4.17 14.18 17.31
CA ASP A 334 5.31 14.39 16.40
C ASP A 334 4.94 15.31 15.24
N GLY A 335 3.78 15.08 14.62
CA GLY A 335 3.23 15.95 13.56
C GLY A 335 3.01 17.39 14.01
N ILE A 336 2.42 17.60 15.19
CA ILE A 336 2.21 18.95 15.77
C ILE A 336 3.54 19.65 16.03
N TRP A 337 4.57 18.92 16.46
CA TRP A 337 5.90 19.47 16.72
C TRP A 337 6.63 19.94 15.45
N SER A 338 6.27 19.37 14.29
CA SER A 338 6.79 19.80 12.98
C SER A 338 6.26 21.17 12.51
N LEU A 339 5.12 21.64 13.04
CA LEU A 339 4.52 22.92 12.65
C LEU A 339 5.32 24.12 13.19
N PRO A 340 5.64 24.24 14.49
CA PRO A 340 6.51 25.29 14.99
C PRO A 340 7.90 25.29 14.34
N SER A 341 8.49 24.12 14.09
CA SER A 341 9.80 24.03 13.44
C SER A 341 9.76 24.56 12.00
N SER A 342 8.69 24.26 11.26
CA SER A 342 8.45 24.82 9.92
C SER A 342 8.25 26.34 9.95
N ILE A 343 7.51 26.87 10.94
CA ILE A 343 7.31 28.32 11.13
C ILE A 343 8.64 29.02 11.49
N LEU A 344 9.44 28.43 12.38
CA LEU A 344 10.76 28.96 12.74
C LEU A 344 11.73 28.94 11.55
N ALA A 345 11.69 27.88 10.73
CA ALA A 345 12.46 27.79 9.50
C ALA A 345 12.03 28.86 8.47
N LEU A 346 10.72 29.12 8.33
CA LEU A 346 10.18 30.22 7.50
C LEU A 346 10.60 31.61 8.02
N ALA A 347 10.76 31.77 9.34
CA ALA A 347 11.26 32.99 9.96
C ALA A 347 12.80 33.15 9.88
N GLY A 348 13.51 32.24 9.22
CA GLY A 348 14.98 32.29 9.06
C GLY A 348 15.78 31.96 10.33
N VAL A 349 15.12 31.46 11.38
CA VAL A 349 15.76 31.06 12.64
C VAL A 349 16.05 29.56 12.58
N LYS A 350 17.30 29.15 12.85
CA LYS A 350 17.62 27.72 12.99
C LYS A 350 16.82 27.16 14.17
N PRO A 351 15.91 26.19 13.96
CA PRO A 351 15.20 25.58 15.07
C PRO A 351 16.21 24.92 16.01
N PRO A 352 16.03 25.03 17.35
CA PRO A 352 16.92 24.39 18.30
C PRO A 352 16.90 22.86 18.09
N LEU A 353 17.96 22.16 18.52
CA LEU A 353 18.17 20.71 18.30
C LEU A 353 16.97 19.83 18.71
N CYS A 354 16.19 20.26 19.70
CA CYS A 354 14.97 19.61 20.17
C CYS A 354 13.74 19.80 19.26
N LEU A 355 13.82 20.66 18.24
CA LEU A 355 12.80 20.96 17.22
C LEU A 355 13.25 20.60 15.80
N GLN A 356 14.52 20.18 15.62
CA GLN A 356 15.00 19.72 14.33
C GLN A 356 14.46 18.32 14.04
N VAL A 357 13.48 18.24 13.13
CA VAL A 357 13.21 17.00 12.41
C VAL A 357 14.41 16.79 11.50
N VAL A 358 15.30 15.88 11.89
CA VAL A 358 16.45 15.49 11.08
C VAL A 358 15.88 14.82 9.84
N SER A 359 15.79 15.56 8.73
CA SER A 359 15.46 15.00 7.43
C SER A 359 16.53 13.98 7.07
N SER A 360 16.22 12.69 7.25
CA SER A 360 17.05 11.58 6.81
C SER A 360 16.82 11.27 5.33
#